data_AF-A0A6M0SFM0-F1
#
_entry.id   AF-A0A6M0SFM0-F1
#
_cell.length_a   1.000
_cell.length_b   1.000
_cell.length_c   1.000
_cell.angle_alpha   90.00
_cell.angle_beta   90.00
_cell.angle_gamma   90.00
#
_symmetry.space_group_name_H-M   'P 1'
#
loop_
_entity.id
_entity.type
_entity.pdbx_description
1 polymer ?
#
loop_
_entity_poly.entity_id
_entity_poly.type
_entity_poly.pdbx_seq_one_letter_code
_entity_poly.pdbx_strand_id
1 'polypeptide(L)'
;MMETNWENFLKNLGEWQGSFTSVSLEGEILDSTPSILNLEGVEDNQLVKFRVRRFGSGGYGEPPVSDYSQEYRSLGKQIIFFETGAFSKGSLQLAPFSEFGAEYGFVTQNRRLRFVQLYDRQGELSSLTLIREFRTGTNAAERSPLTIKQLVGQWQGTALTVYSDWQPSATYTTHLDVQEINGGRLQQTLSFGNQAITSTAQITGNILQFEESPTPRKILLLPDGTSSNTPLHLKLRQSFFVELGWLVTDNERQRLIRNYNEKGEWVSATHVTEHRVK
;
A
#
# COMPACT_ATOMS: atom_id res chain seq x y z
N MET A 1 11.48 16.26 -11.00
CA MET A 1 10.95 14.89 -10.80
C MET A 1 11.83 14.03 -9.91
N MET A 2 13.15 13.85 -10.16
CA MET A 2 14.03 13.19 -9.16
C MET A 2 14.21 14.03 -7.89
N GLU A 3 14.39 15.35 -8.05
CA GLU A 3 14.43 16.30 -6.91
C GLU A 3 13.13 16.23 -6.10
N THR A 4 11.96 16.31 -6.76
CA THR A 4 10.66 16.17 -6.08
C THR A 4 10.45 14.79 -5.45
N ASN A 5 10.99 13.71 -6.02
CA ASN A 5 10.91 12.37 -5.43
C ASN A 5 11.75 12.26 -4.15
N TRP A 6 12.95 12.86 -4.15
CA TRP A 6 13.79 12.98 -2.96
C TRP A 6 13.11 13.82 -1.88
N GLU A 7 12.60 15.00 -2.22
CA GLU A 7 11.86 15.86 -1.30
C GLU A 7 10.64 15.15 -0.68
N ASN A 8 9.90 14.38 -1.48
CA ASN A 8 8.79 13.57 -0.98
C ASN A 8 9.26 12.43 -0.08
N PHE A 9 10.40 11.80 -0.38
CA PHE A 9 11.03 10.83 0.52
C PHE A 9 11.38 11.46 1.88
N LEU A 10 11.90 12.69 1.90
CA LEU A 10 12.24 13.39 3.15
C LEU A 10 11.04 13.62 4.08
N LYS A 11 9.80 13.53 3.59
CA LYS A 11 8.58 13.56 4.44
C LYS A 11 8.48 12.35 5.38
N ASN A 12 9.27 11.30 5.14
CA ASN A 12 9.37 10.13 5.99
C ASN A 12 10.40 10.26 7.13
N LEU A 13 11.16 11.36 7.20
CA LEU A 13 12.17 11.55 8.25
C LEU A 13 11.59 11.47 9.67
N GLY A 14 12.40 10.96 10.58
CA GLY A 14 12.11 10.80 12.00
C GLY A 14 12.22 9.36 12.48
N GLU A 15 11.94 9.20 13.78
CA GLU A 15 11.86 7.90 14.44
C GLU A 15 10.42 7.42 14.49
N TRP A 16 10.23 6.19 14.04
CA TRP A 16 8.94 5.52 13.87
C TRP A 16 8.95 4.20 14.63
N GLN A 17 8.16 4.14 15.70
CA GLN A 17 8.00 2.96 16.54
C GLN A 17 6.74 2.20 16.12
N GLY A 18 6.81 0.88 16.00
CA GLY A 18 5.72 0.09 15.43
C GLY A 18 6.01 -1.41 15.40
N SER A 19 5.35 -2.15 14.53
CA SER A 19 5.61 -3.58 14.39
C SER A 19 5.55 -4.07 12.95
N PHE A 20 6.30 -5.12 12.65
CA PHE A 20 6.15 -5.91 11.44
C PHE A 20 5.24 -7.08 11.78
N THR A 21 4.03 -7.06 11.24
CA THR A 21 2.99 -8.05 11.54
C THR A 21 2.72 -8.92 10.31
N SER A 22 2.95 -10.23 10.43
CA SER A 22 2.58 -11.19 9.40
C SER A 22 1.07 -11.39 9.37
N VAL A 23 0.51 -11.43 8.16
CA VAL A 23 -0.92 -11.59 7.92
C VAL A 23 -1.14 -12.84 7.08
N SER A 24 -2.11 -13.68 7.43
CA SER A 24 -2.50 -14.83 6.62
C SER A 24 -3.14 -14.39 5.30
N LEU A 25 -3.30 -15.32 4.35
CA LEU A 25 -3.96 -15.04 3.08
C LEU A 25 -5.47 -14.78 3.25
N GLU A 26 -6.03 -15.11 4.40
CA GLU A 26 -7.40 -14.89 4.84
C GLU A 26 -7.54 -13.60 5.67
N GLY A 27 -6.43 -12.92 5.96
CA GLY A 27 -6.41 -11.65 6.68
C GLY A 27 -6.33 -11.79 8.22
N GLU A 28 -5.97 -12.96 8.72
CA GLU A 28 -5.74 -13.20 10.15
C GLU A 28 -4.35 -12.68 10.56
N ILE A 29 -4.24 -12.18 11.80
CA ILE A 29 -2.95 -11.74 12.35
C ILE A 29 -2.20 -12.94 12.92
N LEU A 30 -0.99 -13.15 12.43
CA LEU A 30 -0.13 -14.27 12.82
C LEU A 30 0.89 -13.83 13.89
N ASP A 31 2.13 -13.58 13.48
CA ASP A 31 3.19 -13.07 14.34
C ASP A 31 3.35 -11.55 14.20
N SER A 32 3.81 -10.90 15.26
CA SER A 32 4.10 -9.47 15.25
C SER A 32 5.40 -9.16 15.98
N THR A 33 6.40 -8.69 15.22
CA THR A 33 7.72 -8.32 15.73
C THR A 33 7.79 -6.81 15.98
N PRO A 34 7.95 -6.33 17.23
CA PRO A 34 8.13 -4.91 17.52
C PRO A 34 9.37 -4.34 16.83
N SER A 35 9.32 -3.06 16.46
CA SER A 35 10.36 -2.42 15.68
C SER A 35 10.46 -0.92 15.90
N ILE A 36 11.67 -0.38 15.69
CA ILE A 36 11.92 1.05 15.58
C ILE A 36 12.68 1.31 14.29
N LEU A 37 12.08 2.12 13.42
CA LEU A 37 12.66 2.58 12.16
C LEU A 37 13.05 4.05 12.30
N ASN A 38 14.30 4.37 12.04
CA ASN A 38 14.80 5.74 12.02
C ASN A 38 15.23 6.13 10.60
N LEU A 39 14.77 7.30 10.16
CA LEU A 39 15.22 7.97 8.95
C LEU A 39 15.76 9.34 9.35
N GLU A 40 17.07 9.52 9.28
CA GLU A 40 17.75 10.75 9.68
C GLU A 40 18.39 11.41 8.46
N GLY A 41 17.99 12.66 8.19
CA GLY A 41 18.64 13.48 7.18
C GLY A 41 19.92 14.10 7.74
N VAL A 42 21.02 13.96 7.01
CA VAL A 42 22.32 14.56 7.33
C VAL A 42 22.85 15.27 6.08
N GLU A 43 23.90 16.07 6.23
CA GLU A 43 24.48 16.86 5.12
C GLU A 43 23.38 17.70 4.42
N ASP A 44 22.63 18.48 5.19
CA ASP A 44 21.49 19.29 4.69
C ASP A 44 20.47 18.46 3.90
N ASN A 45 20.17 17.25 4.39
CA ASN A 45 19.27 16.26 3.79
C ASN A 45 19.71 15.72 2.42
N GLN A 46 20.99 15.85 2.04
CA GLN A 46 21.54 15.20 0.85
C GLN A 46 21.90 13.72 1.08
N LEU A 47 21.98 13.29 2.34
CA LEU A 47 22.08 11.89 2.72
C LEU A 47 21.00 11.57 3.76
N VAL A 48 20.37 10.42 3.61
CA VAL A 48 19.47 9.86 4.62
C VAL A 48 20.02 8.57 5.18
N LYS A 49 20.22 8.52 6.49
CA LYS A 49 20.55 7.31 7.24
C LYS A 49 19.27 6.59 7.61
N PHE A 50 19.07 5.43 7.01
CA PHE A 50 18.02 4.49 7.37
C PHE A 50 18.55 3.48 8.36
N ARG A 51 17.81 3.23 9.43
CA ARG A 51 18.07 2.14 10.37
C ARG A 51 16.77 1.51 10.80
N VAL A 52 16.69 0.19 10.79
CA VAL A 52 15.57 -0.57 11.34
C VAL A 52 16.09 -1.54 12.40
N ARG A 53 15.51 -1.43 13.59
CA ARG A 53 15.75 -2.30 14.73
C ARG A 53 14.49 -3.13 14.96
N ARG A 54 14.64 -4.43 15.13
CA ARG A 54 13.55 -5.35 15.50
C ARG A 54 13.85 -5.98 16.83
N PHE A 55 12.82 -6.20 17.63
CA PHE A 55 12.92 -6.63 19.02
C PHE A 55 12.27 -8.00 19.19
N GLY A 56 12.84 -8.80 20.08
CA GLY A 56 12.31 -10.12 20.44
C GLY A 56 11.09 -10.02 21.36
N SER A 57 10.78 -11.13 22.03
CA SER A 57 9.62 -11.24 22.93
C SER A 57 9.67 -10.27 24.13
N GLY A 58 10.86 -9.86 24.60
CA GLY A 58 10.99 -8.85 25.65
C GLY A 58 10.71 -7.40 25.20
N GLY A 59 10.40 -7.20 23.91
CA GLY A 59 9.99 -5.91 23.36
C GLY A 59 11.08 -4.84 23.43
N TYR A 60 10.68 -3.57 23.52
CA TYR A 60 11.59 -2.42 23.46
C TYR A 60 12.53 -2.28 24.68
N GLY A 61 12.32 -3.06 25.74
CA GLY A 61 13.17 -3.06 26.94
C GLY A 61 14.46 -3.88 26.79
N GLU A 62 14.56 -4.68 25.73
CA GLU A 62 15.71 -5.54 25.45
C GLU A 62 16.52 -5.04 24.25
N PRO A 63 17.80 -5.45 24.10
CA PRO A 63 18.55 -5.20 22.87
C PRO A 63 17.83 -5.74 21.63
N PRO A 64 17.94 -5.05 20.48
CA PRO A 64 17.32 -5.53 19.25
C PRO A 64 17.92 -6.87 18.82
N VAL A 65 17.05 -7.80 18.39
CA VAL A 65 17.46 -9.10 17.82
C VAL A 65 17.92 -8.97 16.37
N SER A 66 17.60 -7.85 15.72
CA SER A 66 18.06 -7.50 14.38
C SER A 66 18.23 -5.99 14.29
N ASP A 67 19.36 -5.56 13.74
CA ASP A 67 19.71 -4.16 13.54
C ASP A 67 20.34 -4.00 12.16
N TYR A 68 19.63 -3.32 11.27
CA TYR A 68 20.06 -3.11 9.90
C TYR A 68 20.10 -1.62 9.61
N SER A 69 21.15 -1.16 8.94
CA SER A 69 21.31 0.22 8.51
C SER A 69 21.75 0.32 7.06
N GLN A 70 21.28 1.37 6.39
CA GLN A 70 21.65 1.73 5.03
C GLN A 70 21.70 3.25 4.88
N GLU A 71 22.53 3.74 3.98
CA GLU A 71 22.55 5.14 3.58
C GLU A 71 21.95 5.31 2.19
N TYR A 72 21.16 6.37 2.02
CA TYR A 72 20.62 6.79 0.74
C TYR A 72 21.19 8.16 0.38
N ARG A 73 21.76 8.27 -0.82
CA ARG A 73 22.07 9.56 -1.49
C ARG A 73 21.23 9.75 -2.76
N SER A 74 20.51 8.71 -3.16
CA SER A 74 19.60 8.69 -4.29
C SER A 74 18.57 7.59 -4.10
N LEU A 75 17.51 7.63 -4.91
CA LEU A 75 16.45 6.63 -4.90
C LEU A 75 16.54 5.76 -6.15
N GLY A 76 16.30 4.46 -5.98
CA GLY A 76 16.22 3.53 -7.09
C GLY A 76 14.99 3.80 -7.96
N LYS A 77 15.04 3.43 -9.24
CA LYS A 77 13.92 3.61 -10.17
C LYS A 77 12.65 2.90 -9.72
N GLN A 78 12.79 1.83 -8.94
CA GLN A 78 11.69 1.00 -8.47
C GLN A 78 10.77 1.65 -7.44
N ILE A 79 11.14 2.81 -6.88
CA ILE A 79 10.39 3.49 -5.82
C ILE A 79 9.95 4.91 -6.23
N ILE A 80 8.67 5.18 -6.05
CA ILE A 80 8.06 6.51 -6.24
C ILE A 80 7.48 6.97 -4.91
N PHE A 81 7.80 8.21 -4.52
CA PHE A 81 7.22 8.95 -3.41
C PHE A 81 6.33 10.07 -3.94
N PHE A 82 5.12 10.13 -3.40
CA PHE A 82 4.10 11.11 -3.70
C PHE A 82 4.15 12.27 -2.70
N GLU A 83 3.40 13.32 -2.99
CA GLU A 83 3.44 14.57 -2.23
C GLU A 83 3.11 14.41 -0.75
N THR A 84 2.32 13.41 -0.35
CA THR A 84 2.03 13.17 1.07
C THR A 84 3.20 12.50 1.82
N GLY A 85 4.25 12.09 1.12
CA GLY A 85 5.28 11.17 1.61
C GLY A 85 4.90 9.69 1.43
N ALA A 86 3.68 9.40 0.95
CA ALA A 86 3.28 8.06 0.56
C ALA A 86 4.17 7.53 -0.57
N PHE A 87 4.38 6.22 -0.65
CA PHE A 87 5.26 5.62 -1.65
C PHE A 87 4.81 4.25 -2.14
N SER A 88 5.22 3.92 -3.35
CA SER A 88 5.14 2.58 -3.92
C SER A 88 6.52 2.12 -4.35
N LYS A 89 6.93 0.95 -3.90
CA LYS A 89 8.18 0.26 -4.24
C LYS A 89 7.85 -1.16 -4.68
N GLY A 90 8.53 -1.70 -5.69
CA GLY A 90 8.30 -3.11 -6.04
C GLY A 90 9.15 -3.59 -7.20
N SER A 91 8.88 -4.81 -7.65
CA SER A 91 9.55 -5.38 -8.82
C SER A 91 9.39 -4.47 -10.04
N LEU A 92 10.45 -4.29 -10.83
CA LEU A 92 10.37 -3.57 -12.12
C LEU A 92 9.74 -4.43 -13.22
N GLN A 93 9.77 -5.75 -13.04
CA GLN A 93 9.36 -6.73 -14.03
C GLN A 93 8.80 -7.97 -13.32
N LEU A 94 7.68 -8.50 -13.81
CA LEU A 94 7.27 -9.89 -13.57
C LEU A 94 8.01 -10.77 -14.57
N ALA A 95 8.90 -11.64 -14.08
CA ALA A 95 9.73 -12.50 -14.91
C ALA A 95 9.47 -13.98 -14.61
N PRO A 96 9.66 -14.90 -15.59
CA PRO A 96 9.56 -16.33 -15.35
C PRO A 96 10.45 -16.78 -14.18
N PHE A 97 9.93 -17.66 -13.33
CA PHE A 97 10.64 -18.28 -12.20
C PHE A 97 11.22 -17.29 -11.17
N SER A 98 10.74 -16.05 -11.16
CA SER A 98 11.16 -15.01 -10.22
C SER A 98 10.03 -14.71 -9.24
N GLU A 99 10.39 -14.42 -7.99
CA GLU A 99 9.44 -13.88 -7.03
C GLU A 99 9.02 -12.47 -7.44
N PHE A 100 7.81 -12.10 -7.07
CA PHE A 100 7.27 -10.77 -7.31
C PHE A 100 6.87 -10.13 -5.99
N GLY A 101 7.12 -8.83 -5.84
CA GLY A 101 6.74 -8.14 -4.62
C GLY A 101 6.49 -6.65 -4.82
N ALA A 102 5.59 -6.12 -4.01
CA ALA A 102 5.37 -4.70 -3.87
C ALA A 102 5.23 -4.33 -2.39
N GLU A 103 5.84 -3.20 -2.04
CA GLU A 103 5.68 -2.52 -0.77
C GLU A 103 5.03 -1.16 -1.02
N TYR A 104 4.04 -0.85 -0.20
CA TYR A 104 3.37 0.44 -0.19
C TYR A 104 3.56 1.06 1.18
N GLY A 105 3.68 2.38 1.24
CA GLY A 105 3.66 3.12 2.49
C GLY A 105 2.81 4.35 2.37
N PHE A 106 1.92 4.55 3.33
CA PHE A 106 1.22 5.82 3.55
C PHE A 106 1.86 6.57 4.71
N VAL A 107 1.82 7.89 4.62
CA VAL A 107 2.27 8.80 5.68
C VAL A 107 1.16 9.81 5.92
N THR A 108 0.74 9.95 7.17
CA THR A 108 -0.19 11.00 7.59
C THR A 108 0.17 11.45 8.99
N GLN A 109 0.59 12.70 9.12
CA GLN A 109 0.99 13.29 10.41
C GLN A 109 2.00 12.39 11.17
N ASN A 110 1.57 11.82 12.30
CA ASN A 110 2.35 11.00 13.21
C ASN A 110 2.13 9.49 13.00
N ARG A 111 1.56 9.10 11.86
CA ARG A 111 1.27 7.71 11.50
C ARG A 111 1.93 7.35 10.18
N ARG A 112 2.45 6.13 10.11
CA ARG A 112 2.69 5.43 8.84
C ARG A 112 2.01 4.07 8.84
N LEU A 113 1.57 3.69 7.66
CA LEU A 113 1.06 2.36 7.39
C LEU A 113 1.75 1.84 6.15
N ARG A 114 2.54 0.78 6.31
CA ARG A 114 3.17 0.09 5.19
C ARG A 114 2.62 -1.31 5.05
N PHE A 115 2.61 -1.81 3.83
CA PHE A 115 2.15 -3.16 3.56
C PHE A 115 2.98 -3.78 2.45
N VAL A 116 3.38 -5.03 2.65
CA VAL A 116 4.13 -5.81 1.68
C VAL A 116 3.24 -6.94 1.16
N GLN A 117 3.14 -7.04 -0.17
CA GLN A 117 2.50 -8.16 -0.88
C GLN A 117 3.60 -8.91 -1.62
N LEU A 118 3.79 -10.19 -1.31
CA LEU A 118 4.77 -11.06 -1.96
C LEU A 118 4.09 -12.23 -2.66
N TYR A 119 4.60 -12.55 -3.83
CA TYR A 119 4.20 -13.68 -4.66
C TYR A 119 5.41 -14.58 -4.88
N ASP A 120 5.18 -15.89 -4.84
CA ASP A 120 6.21 -16.89 -5.10
C ASP A 120 6.58 -16.98 -6.60
N ARG A 121 7.45 -17.94 -6.93
CA ARG A 121 7.93 -18.17 -8.31
C ARG A 121 6.87 -18.78 -9.22
N GLN A 122 5.76 -19.26 -8.65
CA GLN A 122 4.59 -19.77 -9.36
C GLN A 122 3.58 -18.65 -9.62
N GLY A 123 3.77 -17.45 -9.05
CA GLY A 123 2.83 -16.35 -9.17
C GLY A 123 1.67 -16.43 -8.18
N GLU A 124 1.77 -17.27 -7.16
CA GLU A 124 0.79 -17.37 -6.07
C GLU A 124 1.13 -16.38 -4.96
N LEU A 125 0.11 -15.73 -4.39
CA LEU A 125 0.31 -14.83 -3.25
C LEU A 125 0.81 -15.64 -2.05
N SER A 126 2.01 -15.35 -1.56
CA SER A 126 2.73 -16.21 -0.61
C SER A 126 2.92 -15.58 0.76
N SER A 127 3.03 -14.25 0.85
CA SER A 127 3.26 -13.57 2.13
C SER A 127 2.71 -12.14 2.13
N LEU A 128 2.11 -11.77 3.26
CA LEU A 128 1.58 -10.45 3.55
C LEU A 128 2.19 -9.93 4.85
N THR A 129 2.69 -8.69 4.84
CA THR A 129 3.22 -8.05 6.04
C THR A 129 2.62 -6.67 6.21
N LEU A 130 1.88 -6.46 7.29
CA LEU A 130 1.34 -5.18 7.71
C LEU A 130 2.31 -4.52 8.69
N ILE A 131 2.70 -3.28 8.42
CA ILE A 131 3.65 -2.54 9.24
C ILE A 131 2.99 -1.23 9.68
N ARG A 132 2.64 -1.15 10.96
CA ARG A 132 1.94 -0.01 11.56
C ARG A 132 2.93 0.73 12.43
N GLU A 133 3.13 2.01 12.16
CA GLU A 133 4.17 2.80 12.81
C GLU A 133 3.64 4.16 13.27
N PHE A 134 4.19 4.62 14.38
CA PHE A 134 3.84 5.85 15.08
C PHE A 134 5.10 6.66 15.29
N ARG A 135 5.00 7.98 15.17
CA ARG A 135 6.13 8.85 15.48
C ARG A 135 6.40 8.79 16.98
N THR A 136 7.66 8.56 17.37
CA THR A 136 8.06 8.48 18.79
C THR A 136 7.66 9.74 19.55
N GLY A 137 7.16 9.58 20.77
CA GLY A 137 6.77 10.70 21.64
C GLY A 137 5.40 11.32 21.30
N THR A 138 4.60 10.68 20.46
CA THR A 138 3.26 11.14 20.09
C THR A 138 2.17 10.21 20.62
N ASN A 139 0.95 10.72 20.75
CA ASN A 139 -0.23 9.94 21.16
C ASN A 139 -0.98 9.35 19.96
N ALA A 140 -0.28 9.14 18.84
CA ALA A 140 -0.89 8.57 17.65
C ALA A 140 -1.31 7.12 17.93
N ALA A 141 -2.48 6.71 17.45
CA ALA A 141 -3.09 5.42 17.74
C ALA A 141 -3.66 4.77 16.48
N GLU A 142 -3.82 3.45 16.51
CA GLU A 142 -4.46 2.68 15.44
C GLU A 142 -5.93 3.07 15.26
N ARG A 143 -6.42 2.89 14.04
CA ARG A 143 -7.86 2.88 13.74
C ARG A 143 -8.44 1.49 13.98
N SER A 144 -9.76 1.44 14.10
CA SER A 144 -10.46 0.16 14.10
C SER A 144 -10.20 -0.61 12.79
N PRO A 145 -10.27 -1.95 12.82
CA PRO A 145 -10.18 -2.77 11.61
C PRO A 145 -11.17 -2.31 10.55
N LEU A 146 -10.77 -2.42 9.28
CA LEU A 146 -11.62 -2.00 8.18
C LEU A 146 -12.84 -2.93 8.06
N THR A 147 -14.00 -2.33 7.84
CA THR A 147 -15.26 -3.03 7.63
C THR A 147 -15.93 -2.55 6.34
N ILE A 148 -16.82 -3.38 5.80
CA ILE A 148 -17.59 -3.05 4.59
C ILE A 148 -18.44 -1.80 4.82
N LYS A 149 -19.09 -1.69 5.98
CA LYS A 149 -19.88 -0.52 6.36
C LYS A 149 -19.10 0.79 6.29
N GLN A 150 -17.80 0.76 6.60
CA GLN A 150 -16.93 1.93 6.50
C GLN A 150 -16.54 2.28 5.06
N LEU A 151 -16.77 1.39 4.09
CA LEU A 151 -16.51 1.63 2.66
C LEU A 151 -17.78 1.99 1.89
N VAL A 152 -18.93 1.46 2.28
CA VAL A 152 -20.23 1.74 1.65
C VAL A 152 -20.51 3.25 1.64
N GLY A 153 -20.94 3.74 0.48
CA GLY A 153 -21.19 5.15 0.20
C GLY A 153 -20.45 5.64 -1.03
N GLN A 154 -20.56 6.95 -1.25
CA GLN A 154 -19.92 7.63 -2.37
C GLN A 154 -18.63 8.31 -1.91
N TRP A 155 -17.60 8.21 -2.75
CA TRP A 155 -16.29 8.79 -2.54
C TRP A 155 -15.91 9.60 -3.78
N GLN A 156 -15.28 10.75 -3.56
CA GLN A 156 -14.76 11.61 -4.61
C GLN A 156 -13.35 12.06 -4.28
N GLY A 157 -12.47 12.09 -5.26
CA GLY A 157 -11.07 12.38 -5.02
C GLY A 157 -10.27 12.75 -6.26
N THR A 158 -8.96 12.71 -6.07
CA THR A 158 -7.98 12.89 -7.13
C THR A 158 -7.00 11.73 -7.15
N ALA A 159 -6.53 11.40 -8.33
CA ALA A 159 -5.49 10.41 -8.56
C ALA A 159 -4.32 11.02 -9.32
N LEU A 160 -3.11 10.88 -8.78
CA LEU A 160 -1.87 11.26 -9.43
C LEU A 160 -1.13 10.00 -9.88
N THR A 161 -0.90 9.88 -11.20
CA THR A 161 -0.17 8.77 -11.80
C THR A 161 1.22 9.24 -12.25
N VAL A 162 2.25 8.52 -11.80
CA VAL A 162 3.64 8.68 -12.21
C VAL A 162 4.06 7.47 -13.03
N TYR A 163 4.64 7.70 -14.20
CA TYR A 163 4.99 6.67 -15.16
C TYR A 163 6.48 6.30 -15.10
N SER A 164 6.79 5.03 -15.37
CA SER A 164 8.15 4.48 -15.30
C SER A 164 9.05 4.95 -16.46
N ASP A 165 8.45 5.42 -17.56
CA ASP A 165 9.11 5.94 -18.75
C ASP A 165 9.38 7.45 -18.70
N TRP A 166 9.12 8.09 -17.55
CA TRP A 166 9.37 9.52 -17.29
C TRP A 166 8.56 10.50 -18.14
N GLN A 167 7.49 10.04 -18.78
CA GLN A 167 6.52 10.99 -19.33
C GLN A 167 5.89 11.83 -18.19
N PRO A 168 5.35 13.02 -18.49
CA PRO A 168 4.71 13.86 -17.48
C PRO A 168 3.65 13.11 -16.67
N SER A 169 3.64 13.32 -15.35
CA SER A 169 2.62 12.75 -14.48
C SER A 169 1.22 13.26 -14.86
N ALA A 170 0.21 12.41 -14.72
CA ALA A 170 -1.17 12.75 -15.04
C ALA A 170 -2.03 12.79 -13.77
N THR A 171 -2.95 13.77 -13.69
CA THR A 171 -3.91 13.89 -12.59
C THR A 171 -5.32 13.68 -13.12
N TYR A 172 -6.11 12.91 -12.38
CA TYR A 172 -7.49 12.58 -12.73
C TYR A 172 -8.42 12.84 -11.54
N THR A 173 -9.66 13.22 -11.82
CA THR A 173 -10.73 13.13 -10.81
C THR A 173 -11.17 11.68 -10.70
N THR A 174 -11.45 11.23 -9.48
CA THR A 174 -12.02 9.91 -9.20
C THR A 174 -13.38 10.04 -8.53
N HIS A 175 -14.28 9.13 -8.89
CA HIS A 175 -15.54 8.91 -8.19
C HIS A 175 -15.69 7.42 -7.95
N LEU A 176 -16.03 7.03 -6.74
CA LEU A 176 -16.24 5.64 -6.37
C LEU A 176 -17.57 5.54 -5.62
N ASP A 177 -18.52 4.80 -6.18
CA ASP A 177 -19.76 4.42 -5.51
C ASP A 177 -19.65 2.98 -5.06
N VAL A 178 -19.92 2.71 -3.78
CA VAL A 178 -19.86 1.38 -3.17
C VAL A 178 -21.17 1.08 -2.47
N GLN A 179 -21.82 -0.01 -2.88
CA GLN A 179 -23.15 -0.38 -2.38
C GLN A 179 -23.20 -1.87 -2.05
N GLU A 180 -23.78 -2.21 -0.90
CA GLU A 180 -24.21 -3.58 -0.64
C GLU A 180 -25.46 -3.87 -1.45
N ILE A 181 -25.45 -4.98 -2.19
CA ILE A 181 -26.59 -5.45 -2.98
C ILE A 181 -27.07 -6.81 -2.43
N ASN A 182 -28.23 -7.26 -2.89
CA ASN A 182 -28.84 -8.50 -2.43
C ASN A 182 -27.90 -9.72 -2.59
N GLY A 183 -28.02 -10.67 -1.66
CA GLY A 183 -27.26 -11.93 -1.70
C GLY A 183 -25.85 -11.87 -1.09
N GLY A 184 -25.58 -10.88 -0.22
CA GLY A 184 -24.27 -10.74 0.42
C GLY A 184 -23.19 -10.35 -0.58
N ARG A 185 -23.52 -9.45 -1.51
CA ARG A 185 -22.62 -8.98 -2.56
C ARG A 185 -22.37 -7.49 -2.42
N LEU A 186 -21.19 -7.06 -2.85
CA LEU A 186 -20.81 -5.65 -2.89
C LEU A 186 -20.66 -5.24 -4.36
N GLN A 187 -21.36 -4.21 -4.79
CA GLN A 187 -21.14 -3.57 -6.08
C GLN A 187 -20.29 -2.32 -5.88
N GLN A 188 -19.30 -2.13 -6.75
CA GLN A 188 -18.54 -0.89 -6.83
C GLN A 188 -18.52 -0.37 -8.26
N THR A 189 -18.66 0.95 -8.40
CA THR A 189 -18.52 1.68 -9.66
C THR A 189 -17.44 2.73 -9.49
N LEU A 190 -16.29 2.51 -10.13
CA LEU A 190 -15.15 3.41 -10.12
C LEU A 190 -15.10 4.19 -11.44
N SER A 191 -15.20 5.51 -11.36
CA SER A 191 -14.85 6.41 -12.44
C SER A 191 -13.43 6.95 -12.24
N PHE A 192 -12.60 6.83 -13.28
CA PHE A 192 -11.22 7.29 -13.30
C PHE A 192 -10.97 8.02 -14.62
N GLY A 193 -10.89 9.34 -14.58
CA GLY A 193 -10.89 10.15 -15.80
C GLY A 193 -12.18 9.91 -16.62
N ASN A 194 -12.03 9.54 -17.90
CA ASN A 194 -13.17 9.28 -18.79
C ASN A 194 -13.66 7.82 -18.79
N GLN A 195 -13.08 6.96 -17.95
CA GLN A 195 -13.44 5.55 -17.87
C GLN A 195 -14.28 5.29 -16.62
N ALA A 196 -15.26 4.39 -16.75
CA ALA A 196 -16.03 3.88 -15.62
C ALA A 196 -15.99 2.35 -15.64
N ILE A 197 -15.69 1.76 -14.49
CA ILE A 197 -15.62 0.31 -14.29
C ILE A 197 -16.60 -0.05 -13.19
N THR A 198 -17.57 -0.90 -13.51
CA THR A 198 -18.46 -1.50 -12.53
C THR A 198 -18.02 -2.94 -12.28
N SER A 199 -17.94 -3.33 -11.01
CA SER A 199 -17.60 -4.71 -10.62
C SER A 199 -18.40 -5.13 -9.40
N THR A 200 -18.63 -6.44 -9.30
CA THR A 200 -19.38 -7.03 -8.19
C THR A 200 -18.49 -8.06 -7.50
N ALA A 201 -18.46 -8.01 -6.17
CA ALA A 201 -17.79 -9.00 -5.33
C ALA A 201 -18.77 -9.79 -4.48
N GLN A 202 -18.41 -11.04 -4.19
CA GLN A 202 -19.01 -11.80 -3.10
C GLN A 202 -18.35 -11.39 -1.78
N ILE A 203 -19.16 -11.20 -0.74
CA ILE A 203 -18.70 -10.91 0.62
C ILE A 203 -18.55 -12.24 1.37
N THR A 204 -17.34 -12.50 1.89
CA THR A 204 -17.04 -13.64 2.75
C THR A 204 -16.22 -13.16 3.95
N GLY A 205 -16.90 -12.81 5.03
CA GLY A 205 -16.26 -12.26 6.23
C GLY A 205 -15.56 -10.92 5.94
N ASN A 206 -14.24 -10.89 6.13
CA ASN A 206 -13.35 -9.75 5.84
C ASN A 206 -12.78 -9.77 4.40
N ILE A 207 -13.31 -10.62 3.52
CA ILE A 207 -12.80 -10.79 2.14
C ILE A 207 -13.88 -10.40 1.14
N LEU A 208 -13.51 -9.60 0.14
CA LEU A 208 -14.31 -9.34 -1.05
C LEU A 208 -13.70 -10.08 -2.25
N GLN A 209 -14.44 -11.00 -2.85
CA GLN A 209 -13.97 -11.83 -3.97
C GLN A 209 -14.54 -11.35 -5.30
N PHE A 210 -13.68 -10.97 -6.23
CA PHE A 210 -14.03 -10.51 -7.59
C PHE A 210 -13.64 -11.58 -8.61
N GLU A 211 -14.59 -12.42 -9.00
CA GLU A 211 -14.35 -13.56 -9.91
C GLU A 211 -14.75 -13.28 -11.36
N GLU A 212 -15.60 -12.27 -11.59
CA GLU A 212 -16.16 -11.93 -12.92
C GLU A 212 -15.18 -11.17 -13.83
N SER A 213 -13.87 -11.20 -13.54
CA SER A 213 -12.80 -10.49 -14.22
C SER A 213 -11.78 -11.45 -14.86
N PRO A 214 -11.17 -11.12 -16.02
CA PRO A 214 -10.08 -11.91 -16.60
C PRO A 214 -8.90 -12.16 -15.64
N THR A 215 -8.73 -11.26 -14.67
CA THR A 215 -7.82 -11.41 -13.54
C THR A 215 -8.68 -11.48 -12.28
N PRO A 216 -9.01 -12.68 -11.75
CA PRO A 216 -9.72 -12.80 -10.48
C PRO A 216 -8.91 -12.19 -9.34
N ARG A 217 -9.58 -11.51 -8.41
CA ARG A 217 -8.93 -10.75 -7.33
C ARG A 217 -9.66 -10.93 -6.01
N LYS A 218 -8.94 -10.69 -4.92
CA LYS A 218 -9.53 -10.52 -3.60
C LYS A 218 -9.10 -9.21 -2.97
N ILE A 219 -10.00 -8.62 -2.19
CA ILE A 219 -9.69 -7.53 -1.27
C ILE A 219 -9.80 -8.07 0.15
N LEU A 220 -8.70 -8.01 0.90
CA LEU A 220 -8.71 -8.26 2.34
C LEU A 220 -8.98 -6.95 3.07
N LEU A 221 -9.94 -6.97 4.01
CA LEU A 221 -10.18 -5.92 4.98
C LEU A 221 -9.41 -6.27 6.26
N LEU A 222 -8.52 -5.37 6.67
CA LEU A 222 -7.45 -5.64 7.62
C LEU A 222 -7.45 -4.61 8.77
N PRO A 223 -6.67 -4.83 9.84
CA PRO A 223 -6.55 -3.88 10.93
C PRO A 223 -6.16 -2.46 10.48
N ASP A 224 -6.46 -1.49 11.34
CA ASP A 224 -6.04 -0.09 11.17
C ASP A 224 -6.53 0.55 9.86
N GLY A 225 -7.76 0.21 9.44
CA GLY A 225 -8.37 0.76 8.23
C GLY A 225 -7.76 0.27 6.92
N THR A 226 -6.99 -0.81 6.93
CA THR A 226 -6.23 -1.29 5.76
C THR A 226 -7.09 -2.13 4.81
N SER A 227 -6.91 -1.94 3.51
CA SER A 227 -7.42 -2.87 2.47
C SER A 227 -6.30 -3.33 1.55
N SER A 228 -6.12 -4.64 1.36
CA SER A 228 -5.13 -5.20 0.41
C SER A 228 -5.84 -5.80 -0.79
N ASN A 229 -5.61 -5.27 -2.00
CA ASN A 229 -6.25 -5.70 -3.23
C ASN A 229 -5.26 -6.38 -4.18
N THR A 230 -5.41 -7.69 -4.33
CA THR A 230 -4.42 -8.56 -4.97
C THR A 230 -5.08 -9.48 -6.00
N PRO A 231 -4.49 -9.65 -7.20
CA PRO A 231 -4.77 -10.81 -8.05
C PRO A 231 -4.60 -12.11 -7.28
N LEU A 232 -5.48 -13.09 -7.53
CA LEU A 232 -5.34 -14.43 -6.93
C LEU A 232 -4.08 -15.13 -7.41
N HIS A 233 -3.73 -14.94 -8.69
CA HIS A 233 -2.55 -15.51 -9.33
C HIS A 233 -2.02 -14.55 -10.40
N LEU A 234 -0.70 -14.37 -10.46
CA LEU A 234 -0.02 -13.54 -11.47
C LEU A 234 0.33 -14.37 -12.70
N LYS A 235 -0.20 -14.00 -13.86
CA LYS A 235 0.06 -14.68 -15.14
C LYS A 235 0.99 -13.84 -16.02
N LEU A 236 1.92 -14.51 -16.68
CA LEU A 236 2.68 -13.90 -17.77
C LEU A 236 1.74 -13.55 -18.94
N ARG A 237 2.08 -12.53 -19.72
CA ARG A 237 1.31 -12.09 -20.91
C ARG A 237 -0.07 -11.51 -20.58
N GLN A 238 -0.28 -11.07 -19.34
CA GLN A 238 -1.51 -10.45 -18.88
C GLN A 238 -1.16 -9.21 -18.07
N SER A 239 -1.82 -8.09 -18.37
CA SER A 239 -1.68 -6.89 -17.56
C SER A 239 -2.34 -7.10 -16.19
N PHE A 240 -1.76 -6.48 -15.17
CA PHE A 240 -2.28 -6.59 -13.82
C PHE A 240 -1.91 -5.37 -12.99
N PHE A 241 -2.55 -5.26 -11.85
CA PHE A 241 -2.16 -4.31 -10.83
C PHE A 241 -2.32 -4.92 -9.45
N VAL A 242 -1.51 -4.39 -8.55
CA VAL A 242 -1.56 -4.64 -7.11
C VAL A 242 -1.85 -3.32 -6.42
N GLU A 243 -2.63 -3.36 -5.36
CA GLU A 243 -3.14 -2.15 -4.72
C GLU A 243 -3.22 -2.32 -3.21
N LEU A 244 -2.92 -1.23 -2.51
CA LEU A 244 -3.17 -1.06 -1.09
C LEU A 244 -4.08 0.16 -0.90
N GLY A 245 -5.03 0.07 0.03
CA GLY A 245 -5.82 1.19 0.50
C GLY A 245 -5.70 1.36 2.00
N TRP A 246 -5.88 2.60 2.45
CA TRP A 246 -5.96 2.95 3.86
C TRP A 246 -7.08 3.95 4.10
N LEU A 247 -8.04 3.57 4.94
CA LEU A 247 -9.05 4.48 5.46
C LEU A 247 -8.42 5.31 6.59
N VAL A 248 -7.85 6.47 6.22
CA VAL A 248 -7.08 7.37 7.08
C VAL A 248 -7.95 8.02 8.16
N THR A 249 -9.15 8.44 7.80
CA THR A 249 -10.19 8.91 8.71
C THR A 249 -11.54 8.31 8.29
N ASP A 250 -12.63 8.60 9.00
CA ASP A 250 -13.96 8.10 8.60
C ASP A 250 -14.40 8.63 7.23
N ASN A 251 -13.82 9.75 6.80
CA ASN A 251 -14.17 10.47 5.58
C ASN A 251 -12.99 10.69 4.63
N GLU A 252 -11.82 10.11 4.90
CA GLU A 252 -10.65 10.19 4.02
C GLU A 252 -10.05 8.81 3.83
N ARG A 253 -9.89 8.43 2.56
CA ARG A 253 -9.27 7.19 2.13
C ARG A 253 -8.18 7.47 1.12
N GLN A 254 -7.04 6.80 1.29
CA GLN A 254 -5.95 6.84 0.32
C GLN A 254 -5.76 5.47 -0.30
N ARG A 255 -5.29 5.43 -1.55
CA ARG A 255 -4.95 4.20 -2.27
C ARG A 255 -3.63 4.35 -3.02
N LEU A 256 -2.85 3.30 -3.06
CA LEU A 256 -1.64 3.19 -3.86
C LEU A 256 -1.78 1.99 -4.78
N ILE A 257 -1.61 2.22 -6.07
CA ILE A 257 -1.82 1.23 -7.12
C ILE A 257 -0.53 1.15 -7.94
N ARG A 258 -0.04 -0.06 -8.18
CA ARG A 258 1.12 -0.31 -9.03
C ARG A 258 0.71 -1.14 -10.24
N ASN A 259 0.91 -0.58 -11.43
CA ASN A 259 0.41 -1.13 -12.70
C ASN A 259 1.51 -1.78 -13.53
N TYR A 260 1.18 -2.93 -14.13
CA TYR A 260 2.06 -3.71 -14.99
C TYR A 260 1.38 -4.02 -16.33
N ASN A 261 2.14 -3.91 -17.42
CA ASN A 261 1.62 -4.24 -18.75
C ASN A 261 1.62 -5.76 -18.98
N GLU A 262 1.15 -6.18 -20.15
CA GLU A 262 1.11 -7.59 -20.55
C GLU A 262 2.50 -8.22 -20.65
N LYS A 263 3.55 -7.43 -20.89
CA LYS A 263 4.93 -7.94 -20.85
C LYS A 263 5.43 -8.17 -19.43
N GLY A 264 4.67 -7.78 -18.41
CA GLY A 264 5.06 -7.82 -17.00
C GLY A 264 5.93 -6.64 -16.58
N GLU A 265 6.14 -5.64 -17.44
CA GLU A 265 6.94 -4.46 -17.12
C GLU A 265 6.14 -3.51 -16.23
N TRP A 266 6.78 -2.95 -15.21
CA TRP A 266 6.16 -1.90 -14.39
C TRP A 266 5.97 -0.63 -15.22
N VAL A 267 4.73 -0.15 -15.30
CA VAL A 267 4.33 0.98 -16.15
C VAL A 267 4.13 2.24 -15.33
N SER A 268 3.48 2.14 -14.17
CA SER A 268 3.15 3.32 -13.37
C SER A 268 2.86 3.00 -11.91
N ALA A 269 2.95 4.03 -11.08
CA ALA A 269 2.39 4.06 -9.74
C ALA A 269 1.35 5.19 -9.66
N THR A 270 0.21 4.91 -9.04
CA THR A 270 -0.88 5.87 -8.85
C THR A 270 -1.16 6.03 -7.37
N HIS A 271 -1.21 7.27 -6.89
CA HIS A 271 -1.70 7.62 -5.56
C HIS A 271 -3.06 8.30 -5.69
N VAL A 272 -4.04 7.77 -4.96
CA VAL A 272 -5.40 8.27 -4.93
C VAL A 272 -5.68 8.79 -3.53
N THR A 273 -6.28 9.98 -3.44
CA THR A 273 -6.83 10.54 -2.19
C THR A 273 -8.28 10.87 -2.42
N GLU A 274 -9.16 10.24 -1.65
CA GLU A 274 -10.61 10.28 -1.80
C GLU A 274 -11.29 10.65 -0.49
N HIS A 275 -12.35 11.44 -0.59
CA HIS A 275 -13.18 11.85 0.52
C HIS A 275 -14.60 11.35 0.36
N ARG A 276 -15.22 10.97 1.47
CA ARG A 276 -16.63 10.57 1.48
C ARG A 276 -17.50 11.78 1.11
N VAL A 277 -18.41 11.58 0.15
CA VAL A 277 -19.40 12.58 -0.23
C VAL A 277 -20.43 12.68 0.91
N LYS A 278 -20.73 13.92 1.32
CA LYS A 278 -21.69 14.20 2.38
C LYS A 278 -23.12 14.08 1.91
#